data_AF-A0A284VT61-F1
#
_entry.id   AF-A0A284VT61-F1
#
_cell.length_a   1.000
_cell.length_b   1.000
_cell.length_c   1.000
_cell.angle_alpha   90.00
_cell.angle_beta   90.00
_cell.angle_gamma   90.00
#
_symmetry.space_group_name_H-M   'P 1'
#
loop_
_entity.id
_entity.type
_entity.pdbx_description
1 polymer ?
#
loop_
_entity_poly.entity_id
_entity_poly.type
_entity_poly.pdbx_seq_one_letter_code
_entity_poly.pdbx_strand_id
1 'polypeptide(L)'
;MSRNTVLELFLIISVALFWMPGALASPQYLDAYNSTFSTNTSCGVCHVDPASGGPRNSYGMQFENQTNHVTNPGAALTSIGPAYVITPGATTATSMVTVTSTETSTANSTEPITSTATPIATEPPLIATPEPMETQIPVETPIITTPVPTPAPSTPGFGLGVFITGLLACYFILKRRNNN
;
A
#
# COMPACT_ATOMS: atom_id res chain seq x y z
N MET A 1 -14.45 -44.49 -8.00
CA MET A 1 -15.01 -43.18 -7.61
C MET A 1 -16.01 -42.77 -8.67
N SER A 2 -17.26 -42.44 -8.32
CA SER A 2 -18.28 -42.12 -9.34
C SER A 2 -18.00 -40.75 -9.96
N ARG A 3 -18.35 -40.55 -11.24
CA ARG A 3 -18.19 -39.27 -11.94
C ARG A 3 -18.84 -38.10 -11.19
N ASN A 4 -19.93 -38.38 -10.48
CA ASN A 4 -20.68 -37.41 -9.69
C ASN A 4 -19.91 -37.03 -8.41
N THR A 5 -19.27 -37.99 -7.76
CA THR A 5 -18.43 -37.73 -6.56
C THR A 5 -17.24 -36.83 -6.90
N VAL A 6 -16.65 -36.97 -8.09
CA VAL A 6 -15.53 -36.14 -8.52
C VAL A 6 -15.97 -34.69 -8.78
N LEU A 7 -17.10 -34.50 -9.46
CA LEU A 7 -17.66 -33.17 -9.73
C LEU A 7 -18.07 -32.43 -8.44
N GLU A 8 -18.66 -33.15 -7.49
CA GLU A 8 -19.07 -32.58 -6.20
C GLU A 8 -17.87 -32.10 -5.39
N LEU A 9 -16.82 -32.91 -5.31
CA LEU A 9 -15.60 -32.58 -4.58
C LEU A 9 -14.86 -31.38 -5.20
N PHE A 10 -14.86 -31.30 -6.54
CA PHE A 10 -14.28 -30.18 -7.28
C PHE A 10 -15.03 -28.87 -7.01
N LEU A 11 -16.36 -28.91 -6.91
CA LEU A 11 -17.19 -27.74 -6.60
C LEU A 11 -16.93 -27.24 -5.17
N ILE A 12 -16.84 -28.14 -4.20
CA ILE A 12 -16.54 -27.78 -2.79
C ILE A 12 -15.16 -27.11 -2.68
N ILE A 13 -14.13 -27.67 -3.33
CA ILE A 13 -12.78 -27.09 -3.33
C ILE A 13 -12.78 -25.70 -3.99
N SER A 14 -13.46 -25.55 -5.12
CA SER A 14 -13.55 -24.26 -5.82
C SER A 14 -14.19 -23.20 -4.92
N VAL A 15 -15.31 -23.52 -4.26
CA VAL A 15 -15.95 -22.61 -3.31
C VAL A 15 -15.02 -22.31 -2.13
N ALA A 16 -14.35 -23.30 -1.55
CA ALA A 16 -13.43 -23.06 -0.44
C ALA A 16 -12.27 -22.09 -0.81
N LEU A 17 -11.78 -22.16 -2.05
CA LEU A 17 -10.72 -21.27 -2.54
C LEU A 17 -11.18 -19.82 -2.74
N PHE A 18 -12.45 -19.58 -3.07
CA PHE A 18 -12.99 -18.22 -3.19
C PHE A 18 -13.21 -17.52 -1.85
N TRP A 19 -13.27 -18.26 -0.74
CA TRP A 19 -13.59 -17.72 0.59
C TRP A 19 -12.37 -17.53 1.50
N MET A 20 -11.17 -17.88 1.03
CA MET A 20 -9.94 -17.52 1.72
C MET A 20 -9.47 -16.16 1.22
N PRO A 21 -9.73 -15.04 1.92
CA PRO A 21 -9.04 -13.79 1.63
C PRO A 21 -7.55 -14.08 1.80
N GLY A 22 -6.82 -14.09 0.68
CA GLY A 22 -5.40 -14.34 0.66
C GLY A 22 -4.66 -13.23 1.40
N ALA A 23 -4.53 -13.36 2.71
CA ALA A 23 -3.56 -12.63 3.51
C ALA A 23 -2.14 -13.23 3.34
N LEU A 24 -1.90 -13.88 2.20
CA LEU A 24 -0.58 -14.40 1.89
C LEU A 24 0.30 -13.21 1.51
N ALA A 25 1.33 -12.99 2.31
CA ALA A 25 2.42 -12.08 1.96
C ALA A 25 2.96 -12.48 0.58
N SER A 26 2.61 -11.72 -0.46
CA SER A 26 3.08 -12.03 -1.81
C SER A 26 4.60 -11.84 -1.86
N PRO A 27 5.38 -12.83 -2.32
CA PRO A 27 6.83 -12.70 -2.45
C PRO A 27 7.27 -11.45 -3.22
N GLN A 28 6.44 -11.00 -4.17
CA GLN A 28 6.69 -9.78 -4.96
C GLN A 28 6.83 -8.51 -4.10
N TYR A 29 6.15 -8.43 -2.95
CA TYR A 29 6.23 -7.27 -2.06
C TYR A 29 7.52 -7.28 -1.23
N LEU A 30 7.99 -8.48 -0.85
CA LEU A 30 9.27 -8.62 -0.16
C LEU A 30 10.45 -8.31 -1.09
N ASP A 31 10.39 -8.80 -2.33
CA ASP A 31 11.39 -8.49 -3.35
C ASP A 31 11.43 -6.99 -3.65
N ALA A 32 10.26 -6.35 -3.78
CA ALA A 32 10.17 -4.90 -3.93
C ALA A 32 10.82 -4.17 -2.75
N TYR A 33 10.52 -4.56 -1.51
CA TYR A 33 11.13 -3.98 -0.30
C TYR A 33 12.66 -4.09 -0.31
N ASN A 34 13.17 -5.29 -0.53
CA ASN A 34 14.60 -5.56 -0.52
C ASN A 34 15.33 -4.81 -1.65
N SER A 35 14.70 -4.65 -2.81
CA SER A 35 15.26 -3.86 -3.91
C SER A 35 15.25 -2.35 -3.63
N THR A 36 14.16 -1.81 -3.08
CA THR A 36 14.00 -0.36 -2.83
C THR A 36 14.99 0.14 -1.78
N PHE A 37 15.22 -0.64 -0.72
CA PHE A 37 16.06 -0.24 0.40
C PHE A 37 17.42 -0.94 0.46
N SER A 38 17.75 -1.76 -0.54
CA SER A 38 19.00 -2.54 -0.60
C SER A 38 19.21 -3.40 0.66
N THR A 39 18.14 -4.07 1.10
CA THR A 39 18.13 -4.92 2.30
C THR A 39 17.95 -6.39 1.97
N ASN A 40 18.10 -7.27 2.96
CA ASN A 40 17.75 -8.69 2.88
C ASN A 40 16.85 -9.07 4.07
N THR A 41 15.69 -8.43 4.17
CA THR A 41 14.71 -8.64 5.23
C THR A 41 13.76 -9.79 4.87
N SER A 42 12.93 -10.17 5.84
CA SER A 42 11.89 -11.18 5.70
C SER A 42 10.49 -10.55 5.80
N CYS A 43 9.44 -11.37 5.65
CA CYS A 43 8.04 -10.96 5.80
C CYS A 43 7.72 -10.28 7.14
N GLY A 44 8.60 -10.36 8.14
CA GLY A 44 8.44 -9.73 9.45
C GLY A 44 8.45 -8.20 9.42
N VAL A 45 8.90 -7.61 8.31
CA VAL A 45 8.80 -6.16 8.08
C VAL A 45 7.34 -5.72 8.00
N CYS A 46 6.48 -6.51 7.34
CA CYS A 46 5.08 -6.14 7.13
C CYS A 46 4.10 -6.94 8.02
N HIS A 47 4.52 -8.09 8.54
CA HIS A 47 3.68 -8.99 9.33
C HIS A 47 4.17 -9.12 10.76
N VAL A 48 3.24 -9.34 11.69
CA VAL A 48 3.57 -9.64 13.10
C VAL A 48 4.22 -11.02 13.22
N ASP A 49 3.69 -12.00 12.46
CA ASP A 49 4.29 -13.34 12.36
C ASP A 49 4.79 -13.59 10.92
N PRO A 50 6.12 -13.60 10.70
CA PRO A 50 6.71 -13.81 9.39
C PRO A 50 6.49 -15.22 8.84
N ALA A 51 6.25 -16.23 9.69
CA ALA A 51 6.18 -17.62 9.25
C ALA A 51 4.81 -17.99 8.66
N SER A 52 3.75 -17.40 9.19
CA SER A 52 2.37 -17.73 8.79
C SER A 52 1.70 -16.66 7.91
N GLY A 53 2.39 -15.53 7.65
CA GLY A 53 1.76 -14.40 6.95
C GLY A 53 0.61 -13.81 7.75
N GLY A 54 0.70 -13.85 9.09
CA GLY A 54 -0.34 -13.43 10.03
C GLY A 54 -0.75 -11.95 9.90
N PRO A 55 -1.45 -11.38 10.89
CA PRO A 55 -1.88 -9.99 10.84
C PRO A 55 -0.74 -9.03 10.47
N ARG A 56 -1.06 -8.02 9.66
CA ARG A 56 -0.10 -6.96 9.32
C ARG A 56 0.23 -6.14 10.56
N ASN A 57 1.49 -5.76 10.68
CA ASN A 57 1.92 -4.78 11.67
C ASN A 57 1.59 -3.34 11.19
N SER A 58 1.96 -2.34 11.98
CA SER A 58 1.70 -0.93 11.63
C SER A 58 2.37 -0.48 10.34
N TYR A 59 3.53 -1.04 9.99
CA TYR A 59 4.22 -0.75 8.73
C TYR A 59 3.48 -1.39 7.54
N GLY A 60 3.10 -2.66 7.66
CA GLY A 60 2.34 -3.37 6.64
C GLY A 60 0.98 -2.71 6.33
N MET A 61 0.31 -2.15 7.34
CA MET A 61 -0.93 -1.38 7.11
C MET A 61 -0.69 -0.05 6.40
N GLN A 62 0.42 0.64 6.69
CA GLN A 62 0.78 1.87 5.97
C GLN A 62 1.09 1.60 4.50
N PHE A 63 1.75 0.48 4.20
CA PHE A 63 2.01 0.03 2.84
C PHE A 63 0.72 -0.30 2.10
N GLU A 64 -0.20 -1.07 2.71
CA GLU A 64 -1.51 -1.36 2.10
C GLU A 64 -2.33 -0.11 1.82
N ASN A 65 -2.25 0.90 2.69
CA ASN A 65 -2.98 2.14 2.52
C ASN A 65 -2.46 3.00 1.35
N GLN A 66 -1.33 2.65 0.72
CA GLN A 66 -0.87 3.32 -0.48
C GLN A 66 -1.71 2.89 -1.69
N THR A 67 -2.30 3.84 -2.42
CA THR A 67 -3.18 3.58 -3.57
C THR A 67 -2.52 2.73 -4.66
N ASN A 68 -1.21 2.81 -4.79
CA ASN A 68 -0.40 2.13 -5.80
C ASN A 68 0.32 0.86 -5.29
N HIS A 69 0.06 0.38 -4.06
CA HIS A 69 0.80 -0.76 -3.51
C HIS A 69 0.70 -2.05 -4.34
N VAL A 70 -0.43 -2.26 -5.04
CA VAL A 70 -0.64 -3.42 -5.92
C VAL A 70 0.05 -3.25 -7.27
N THR A 71 -0.04 -2.06 -7.88
CA THR A 71 0.44 -1.81 -9.24
C THR A 71 1.91 -1.40 -9.29
N ASN A 72 2.43 -0.76 -8.24
CA ASN A 72 3.81 -0.30 -8.12
C ASN A 72 4.25 -0.30 -6.64
N PRO A 73 4.61 -1.48 -6.09
CA PRO A 73 4.99 -1.60 -4.69
C PRO A 73 6.25 -0.80 -4.35
N GLY A 74 7.19 -0.66 -5.28
CA GLY A 74 8.42 0.12 -5.06
C GLY A 74 8.13 1.59 -4.75
N ALA A 75 7.28 2.23 -5.55
CA ALA A 75 6.89 3.62 -5.32
C ALA A 75 6.08 3.80 -4.02
N ALA A 76 5.18 2.86 -3.70
CA ALA A 76 4.45 2.84 -2.43
C ALA A 76 5.40 2.76 -1.23
N LEU A 77 6.42 1.88 -1.31
CA LEU A 77 7.45 1.74 -0.29
C LEU A 77 8.30 3.01 -0.13
N THR A 78 8.74 3.62 -1.23
CA THR A 78 9.48 4.89 -1.19
C THR A 78 8.64 5.99 -0.51
N SER A 79 7.32 6.00 -0.71
CA SER A 79 6.43 6.99 -0.10
C SER A 79 6.31 6.87 1.42
N ILE A 80 6.36 5.65 1.97
CA ILE A 80 6.28 5.43 3.43
C ILE A 80 7.65 5.37 4.11
N GLY A 81 8.72 5.21 3.32
CA GLY A 81 10.09 5.06 3.81
C GLY A 81 10.41 3.65 4.34
N PRO A 82 11.67 3.39 4.75
CA PRO A 82 12.06 2.10 5.29
C PRO A 82 11.40 1.83 6.64
N ALA A 83 11.14 0.56 6.95
CA ALA A 83 10.67 0.20 8.28
C ALA A 83 11.76 0.44 9.32
N TYR A 84 11.37 1.01 10.47
CA TYR A 84 12.27 1.14 11.62
C TYR A 84 12.59 -0.25 12.18
N VAL A 85 13.78 -0.75 11.88
CA VAL A 85 14.29 -1.98 12.49
C VAL A 85 14.76 -1.63 13.90
N ILE A 86 13.99 -2.03 14.90
CA ILE A 86 14.47 -1.99 16.29
C ILE A 86 15.47 -3.13 16.42
N THR A 87 16.75 -2.84 16.21
CA THR A 87 17.83 -3.80 16.45
C THR A 87 17.77 -4.22 17.92
N PRO A 88 17.50 -5.49 18.24
CA PRO A 88 17.46 -5.95 19.62
C PRO A 88 18.85 -5.76 20.25
N GLY A 89 18.97 -4.85 21.21
CA GLY A 89 20.23 -4.52 21.88
C GLY A 89 20.80 -3.13 21.55
N ALA A 90 20.26 -2.42 20.56
CA ALA A 90 20.50 -0.99 20.44
C ALA A 90 19.57 -0.29 21.44
N THR A 91 20.10 0.10 22.60
CA THR A 91 19.41 1.00 23.53
C THR A 91 19.03 2.26 22.74
N THR A 92 17.74 2.37 22.40
CA THR A 92 17.21 3.54 21.71
C THR A 92 17.46 4.75 22.60
N ALA A 93 18.52 5.51 22.30
CA ALA A 93 18.51 6.92 22.61
C ALA A 93 17.31 7.46 21.83
N THR A 94 16.25 7.82 22.55
CA THR A 94 15.09 8.54 22.01
C THR A 94 15.61 9.84 21.41
N SER A 95 16.09 9.78 20.17
CA SER A 95 16.25 10.96 19.36
C SER A 95 14.83 11.34 19.00
N MET A 96 14.23 12.18 19.83
CA MET A 96 13.06 12.95 19.44
C MET A 96 13.54 13.79 18.26
N VAL A 97 13.42 13.25 17.05
CA VAL A 97 13.47 14.07 15.84
C VAL A 97 12.20 14.90 15.94
N THR A 98 12.35 16.07 16.56
CA THR A 98 11.39 17.16 16.44
C THR A 98 11.25 17.40 14.95
N VAL A 99 10.14 16.94 14.40
CA VAL A 99 9.71 17.29 13.06
C VAL A 99 9.39 18.79 13.15
N THR A 100 10.38 19.63 12.85
CA THR A 100 10.16 21.06 12.68
C THR A 100 9.40 21.22 11.38
N SER A 101 8.08 21.14 11.49
CA SER A 101 7.16 21.58 10.45
C SER A 101 7.34 23.10 10.30
N THR A 102 8.23 23.52 9.40
CA THR A 102 8.29 24.92 8.98
C THR A 102 7.06 25.20 8.11
N GLU A 103 5.99 25.62 8.77
CA GLU A 103 4.79 26.15 8.13
C GLU A 103 5.17 27.47 7.42
N THR A 104 5.42 27.41 6.10
CA THR A 104 5.40 28.62 5.26
C THR A 104 4.06 28.68 4.56
N SER A 105 3.18 29.49 5.14
CA SER A 105 1.92 29.91 4.53
C SER A 105 2.22 30.92 3.41
N THR A 106 1.78 30.67 2.18
CA THR A 106 1.71 31.71 1.14
C THR A 106 0.41 31.57 0.37
N ALA A 107 -0.25 32.72 0.26
CA ALA A 107 -1.60 32.91 -0.24
C ALA A 107 -1.73 32.67 -1.75
N ASN A 108 -2.90 32.15 -2.09
CA ASN A 108 -3.47 31.97 -3.42
C ASN A 108 -3.46 33.30 -4.22
N SER A 109 -2.75 33.35 -5.34
CA SER A 109 -2.84 34.45 -6.32
C SER A 109 -2.98 33.90 -7.74
N THR A 110 -4.22 33.92 -8.20
CA THR A 110 -4.66 33.76 -9.58
C THR A 110 -4.06 34.86 -10.46
N GLU A 111 -3.35 34.52 -11.54
CA GLU A 111 -3.17 35.45 -12.67
C GLU A 111 -3.14 34.74 -14.04
N PRO A 112 -3.48 35.47 -15.13
CA PRO A 112 -3.89 34.91 -16.41
C PRO A 112 -2.76 34.85 -17.45
N ILE A 113 -2.78 33.80 -18.26
CA ILE A 113 -1.89 33.60 -19.42
C ILE A 113 -2.07 34.71 -20.48
N THR A 114 -0.98 35.42 -20.76
CA THR A 114 -0.87 36.38 -21.88
C THR A 114 0.21 35.90 -22.87
N SER A 115 -0.13 35.97 -24.16
CA SER A 115 0.66 35.53 -25.31
C SER A 115 1.90 36.39 -25.56
N THR A 116 2.97 35.78 -26.09
CA THR A 116 4.12 36.51 -26.64
C THR A 116 4.44 36.01 -28.05
N ALA A 117 4.34 36.94 -29.01
CA ALA A 117 4.80 36.77 -30.38
C ALA A 117 6.29 37.16 -30.51
N THR A 118 7.01 36.37 -31.30
CA THR A 118 8.41 36.57 -31.70
C THR A 118 8.53 37.59 -32.82
N PRO A 119 9.52 38.51 -32.75
CA PRO A 119 10.25 38.87 -33.97
C PRO A 119 11.77 38.74 -33.82
N ILE A 120 12.39 38.52 -34.98
CA ILE A 120 13.79 38.19 -35.22
C ILE A 120 14.65 39.47 -35.41
N ALA A 121 15.90 39.37 -34.93
CA ALA A 121 17.14 40.07 -35.32
C ALA A 121 17.38 41.53 -34.90
N THR A 122 18.48 41.76 -34.16
CA THR A 122 19.70 42.51 -34.59
C THR A 122 20.76 42.50 -33.47
N GLU A 123 22.04 42.41 -33.87
CA GLU A 123 23.28 42.15 -33.10
C GLU A 123 23.87 43.44 -32.41
N PRO A 124 25.08 43.42 -31.80
CA PRO A 124 25.39 43.32 -30.37
C PRO A 124 25.90 44.63 -29.70
N PRO A 125 25.94 44.70 -28.36
CA PRO A 125 27.16 45.16 -27.69
C PRO A 125 27.54 44.30 -26.47
N LEU A 126 28.86 44.06 -26.35
CA LEU A 126 29.52 43.49 -25.16
C LEU A 126 29.28 44.40 -23.95
N ILE A 127 28.35 44.01 -23.09
CA ILE A 127 28.17 44.61 -21.76
C ILE A 127 28.16 43.46 -20.75
N ALA A 128 28.98 43.62 -19.72
CA ALA A 128 29.29 42.62 -18.69
C ALA A 128 28.01 41.93 -18.17
N THR A 129 28.03 40.61 -18.20
CA THR A 129 27.02 39.72 -17.60
C THR A 129 26.83 40.07 -16.13
N PRO A 130 25.66 40.62 -15.74
CA PRO A 130 25.27 40.62 -14.32
C PRO A 130 24.89 39.19 -13.93
N GLU A 131 25.28 38.80 -12.71
CA GLU A 131 24.88 37.52 -12.09
C GLU A 131 23.36 37.33 -12.18
N PRO A 132 22.89 36.12 -12.55
CA PRO A 132 21.47 35.85 -12.66
C PRO A 132 20.85 35.90 -11.26
N MET A 133 20.02 36.90 -11.02
CA MET A 133 19.15 36.92 -9.86
C MET A 133 18.08 35.85 -10.06
N GLU A 134 18.27 34.73 -9.38
CA GLU A 134 17.41 33.56 -9.44
C GLU A 134 16.00 33.94 -8.93
N THR A 135 15.07 34.11 -9.88
CA THR A 135 13.66 34.32 -9.57
C THR A 135 13.07 32.96 -9.21
N GLN A 136 12.85 32.74 -7.92
CA GLN A 136 12.26 31.52 -7.41
C GLN A 136 10.82 31.38 -7.90
N ILE A 137 10.57 30.31 -8.66
CA ILE A 137 9.23 29.89 -9.06
C ILE A 137 8.55 29.29 -7.82
N PRO A 138 7.36 29.75 -7.40
CA PRO A 138 6.67 29.23 -6.23
C PRO A 138 6.27 27.77 -6.47
N VAL A 139 6.88 26.88 -5.70
CA VAL A 139 6.54 25.45 -5.67
C VAL A 139 5.21 25.30 -4.95
N GLU A 140 4.15 25.01 -5.72
CA GLU A 140 2.84 24.69 -5.16
C GLU A 140 2.94 23.42 -4.32
N THR A 141 2.74 23.58 -3.00
CA THR A 141 2.83 22.49 -2.04
C THR A 141 1.44 21.86 -1.87
N PRO A 142 1.26 20.54 -2.11
CA PRO A 142 -0.03 19.88 -1.99
C PRO A 142 -0.52 19.88 -0.54
N ILE A 143 -1.80 20.24 -0.33
CA ILE A 143 -2.45 20.25 0.97
C ILE A 143 -2.65 18.79 1.43
N ILE A 144 -1.83 18.32 2.37
CA ILE A 144 -2.00 16.99 2.94
C ILE A 144 -3.04 17.07 4.06
N THR A 145 -4.25 16.62 3.75
CA THR A 145 -5.32 16.42 4.74
C THR A 145 -5.01 15.14 5.51
N THR A 146 -4.66 15.24 6.78
CA THR A 146 -4.48 14.07 7.65
C THR A 146 -5.82 13.33 7.75
N PRO A 147 -5.93 12.09 7.24
CA PRO A 147 -7.19 11.36 7.28
C PRO A 147 -7.49 10.95 8.72
N VAL A 148 -8.72 11.23 9.16
CA VAL A 148 -9.26 10.68 10.42
C VAL A 148 -9.16 9.15 10.32
N PRO A 149 -8.61 8.46 11.34
CA PRO A 149 -8.48 7.01 11.31
C PRO A 149 -9.87 6.39 11.17
N THR A 150 -10.11 5.79 10.02
CA THR A 150 -11.34 5.03 9.75
C THR A 150 -11.28 3.78 10.63
N PRO A 151 -12.32 3.50 11.44
CA PRO A 151 -12.33 2.32 12.28
C PRO A 151 -12.09 1.09 11.41
N ALA A 152 -11.12 0.26 11.82
CA ALA A 152 -10.77 -0.95 11.11
C ALA A 152 -12.05 -1.76 10.86
N PRO A 153 -12.37 -2.11 9.60
CA PRO A 153 -13.56 -2.90 9.30
C PRO A 153 -13.47 -4.18 10.12
N SER A 154 -14.43 -4.36 11.00
CA SER A 154 -14.57 -5.60 11.76
C SER A 154 -14.90 -6.68 10.73
N THR A 155 -13.90 -7.46 10.32
CA THR A 155 -14.01 -8.42 9.22
C THR A 155 -15.20 -9.34 9.49
N PRO A 156 -16.32 -9.19 8.76
CA PRO A 156 -17.45 -10.07 8.94
C PRO A 156 -17.09 -11.38 8.22
N GLY A 157 -17.29 -12.52 8.87
CA GLY A 157 -17.85 -13.64 8.11
C GLY A 157 -17.06 -14.95 8.01
N PHE A 158 -16.09 -15.25 8.88
CA PHE A 158 -15.70 -16.67 9.04
C PHE A 158 -16.91 -17.54 9.44
N GLY A 159 -17.89 -16.97 10.16
CA GLY A 159 -19.12 -17.66 10.55
C GLY A 159 -20.04 -18.04 9.38
N LEU A 160 -20.09 -17.24 8.31
CA LEU A 160 -21.03 -17.50 7.22
C LEU A 160 -20.55 -18.65 6.32
N GLY A 161 -19.24 -18.71 6.02
CA GLY A 161 -18.64 -19.79 5.24
C GLY A 161 -18.76 -21.14 5.93
N VAL A 162 -18.47 -21.20 7.23
CA VAL A 162 -18.62 -22.42 8.04
C VAL A 162 -20.10 -22.85 8.11
N PHE A 163 -21.02 -21.89 8.26
CA PHE A 163 -22.45 -22.18 8.30
C PHE A 163 -22.99 -22.74 6.98
N ILE A 164 -22.62 -22.16 5.83
CA ILE A 164 -23.07 -22.63 4.51
C ILE A 164 -22.49 -24.03 4.23
N THR A 165 -21.20 -24.24 4.52
CA THR A 165 -20.55 -25.55 4.31
C THR A 165 -21.19 -26.62 5.20
N GLY A 166 -21.50 -26.28 6.45
CA GLY A 166 -22.23 -27.16 7.38
C GLY A 166 -23.63 -27.50 6.90
N LEU A 167 -24.39 -26.52 6.39
CA LEU A 167 -25.73 -26.76 5.82
C LEU A 167 -25.69 -27.67 4.59
N LEU A 168 -24.73 -27.46 3.68
CA LEU A 168 -24.55 -28.32 2.52
C LEU A 168 -24.22 -29.76 2.93
N ALA A 169 -23.29 -29.95 3.86
CA ALA A 169 -22.98 -31.27 4.40
C ALA A 169 -24.22 -31.95 5.03
N CYS A 170 -25.00 -31.20 5.81
CA CYS A 170 -26.23 -31.70 6.45
C CYS A 170 -27.28 -32.11 5.41
N TYR A 171 -27.49 -31.30 4.38
CA TYR A 171 -28.40 -31.61 3.28
C TYR A 171 -28.01 -32.90 2.56
N PHE A 172 -26.71 -33.10 2.29
CA PHE A 172 -26.22 -34.31 1.64
C PHE A 172 -26.42 -35.58 2.50
N ILE A 173 -26.19 -35.49 3.82
CA ILE A 173 -26.43 -36.61 4.74
C ILE A 173 -27.92 -36.98 4.75
N LEU A 174 -28.81 -36.00 4.81
CA LEU A 174 -30.26 -36.21 4.79
C LEU A 174 -30.72 -36.83 3.46
N LYS A 175 -30.25 -36.31 2.32
CA LYS A 175 -30.58 -36.83 0.99
C LYS A 175 -30.12 -38.28 0.82
N ARG A 176 -28.94 -38.63 1.34
CA ARG A 176 -28.42 -40.00 1.31
C ARG A 176 -29.26 -40.97 2.14
N ARG A 177 -29.77 -40.53 3.31
CA ARG A 177 -30.65 -41.36 4.15
C ARG A 177 -32.02 -41.61 3.53
N ASN A 178 -32.54 -40.70 2.69
CA ASN A 178 -33.85 -40.86 2.07
C ASN A 178 -33.84 -41.78 0.84
N ASN A 179 -32.68 -42.01 0.24
CA ASN A 179 -32.52 -42.86 -0.94
C ASN A 179 -32.11 -44.31 -0.62
N ASN A 180 -32.00 -44.66 0.67
CA ASN A 180 -31.75 -46.01 1.17
C ASN A 180 -32.95 -46.46 2.01
#